data_AF-W9W5B9-F1
#
_entry.id   AF-W9W5B9-F1
#
_cell.length_a   1.000
_cell.length_b   1.000
_cell.length_c   1.000
_cell.angle_alpha   90.00
_cell.angle_beta   90.00
_cell.angle_gamma   90.00
#
_symmetry.space_group_name_H-M   'P 1'
#
loop_
_entity.id
_entity.type
_entity.pdbx_description
1 polymer ?
#
loop_
_entity_poly.entity_id
_entity_poly.type
_entity_poly.pdbx_seq_one_letter_code
_entity_poly.pdbx_strand_id
1 'polypeptide(L)'
;MIYEDQVYDVTRFVEEHPGEEEVILNRAGKDGTGAFDEVGHSKEAHKQIRELLIDSLDEASADTITKARLATRKVKKTPSSVVML
;
A
#
# COMPACT_ATOMS: atom_id res chain seq x y z
N MET A 1 6.22 3.24 -5.10
CA MET A 1 5.10 2.91 -4.18
C MET A 1 5.53 3.26 -2.76
N ILE A 2 4.62 3.67 -1.88
CA ILE A 2 4.96 3.94 -0.47
C ILE A 2 4.48 2.78 0.40
N TYR A 3 5.35 2.26 1.26
CA TYR A 3 5.04 1.23 2.27
C TYR A 3 5.74 1.59 3.58
N GLU A 4 5.01 1.68 4.69
CA GLU A 4 5.56 2.06 6.01
C GLU A 4 6.47 3.30 5.97
N ASP A 5 5.99 4.36 5.32
CA ASP A 5 6.69 5.65 5.18
C ASP A 5 8.03 5.58 4.42
N GLN A 6 8.25 4.48 3.69
CA GLN A 6 9.40 4.26 2.82
C GLN A 6 8.98 4.16 1.36
N VAL A 7 9.87 4.55 0.45
CA VAL A 7 9.65 4.62 -1.00
C VAL A 7 10.33 3.44 -1.68
N TYR A 8 9.54 2.71 -2.47
CA TYR A 8 9.95 1.49 -3.16
C TYR A 8 9.79 1.62 -4.67
N ASP A 9 10.79 1.15 -5.43
CA ASP A 9 10.72 1.00 -6.88
C ASP A 9 10.14 -0.38 -7.23
N VAL A 10 8.86 -0.39 -7.57
CA VAL A 10 8.16 -1.61 -7.99
C VAL A 10 8.09 -1.75 -9.50
N THR A 11 8.73 -0.85 -10.27
CA THR A 11 8.57 -0.76 -11.74
C THR A 11 8.93 -2.06 -12.44
N ARG A 12 10.02 -2.72 -12.04
CA ARG A 12 10.46 -4.00 -12.60
C ARG A 12 9.70 -5.20 -12.02
N PHE A 13 9.20 -5.04 -10.80
CA PHE A 13 8.50 -6.09 -10.08
C PHE A 13 7.03 -6.24 -10.51
N VAL A 14 6.46 -5.29 -11.26
CA VAL A 14 5.06 -5.35 -11.71
C VAL A 14 4.75 -6.66 -12.44
N GLU A 15 5.64 -7.09 -13.34
CA GLU A 15 5.47 -8.32 -14.15
C GLU A 15 5.78 -9.60 -13.36
N GLU A 16 6.56 -9.48 -12.28
CA GLU A 16 6.97 -10.60 -11.42
C GLU A 16 6.01 -10.80 -10.24
N HIS A 17 5.09 -9.86 -10.02
CA HIS A 17 4.15 -9.91 -8.92
C HIS A 17 3.16 -11.07 -9.09
N PRO A 18 3.03 -11.99 -8.11
CA PRO A 18 2.11 -13.12 -8.22
C PRO A 18 0.61 -12.75 -8.26
N GLY A 19 0.26 -11.50 -7.96
CA GLY A 19 -1.09 -10.95 -8.14
C GLY A 19 -1.25 -10.20 -9.45
N GLU A 20 -2.40 -9.56 -9.66
CA GLU A 20 -2.65 -8.79 -10.89
C GLU A 20 -1.77 -7.52 -10.93
N GLU A 21 -1.20 -7.20 -12.09
CA GLU A 21 -0.37 -5.99 -12.28
C GLU A 21 -1.12 -4.69 -11.91
N GLU A 22 -2.43 -4.68 -12.16
CA GLU A 22 -3.31 -3.54 -11.93
C GLU A 22 -3.33 -3.12 -10.46
N VAL A 23 -3.15 -4.04 -9.51
CA VAL A 23 -3.17 -3.70 -8.09
C VAL A 23 -1.95 -2.87 -7.68
N ILE A 24 -0.80 -3.11 -8.30
CA ILE A 24 0.43 -2.33 -8.10
C ILE A 24 0.31 -1.00 -8.84
N LEU A 25 -0.14 -1.02 -10.09
CA LEU A 25 -0.29 0.19 -10.91
C LEU A 25 -1.27 1.19 -10.30
N ASN A 26 -2.39 0.71 -9.73
CA ASN A 26 -3.35 1.57 -9.01
C ASN A 26 -2.76 2.26 -7.76
N ARG A 27 -1.67 1.69 -7.21
CA ARG A 27 -0.91 2.21 -6.06
C ARG A 27 0.42 2.87 -6.48
N ALA A 28 0.69 3.00 -7.78
CA ALA A 28 1.85 3.73 -8.26
C ALA A 28 1.82 5.18 -7.74
N GLY A 29 2.92 5.60 -7.11
CA GLY A 29 3.05 6.92 -6.48
C GLY A 29 2.17 7.18 -5.24
N LYS A 30 1.46 6.16 -4.72
CA LYS A 30 0.57 6.29 -3.55
C LYS A 30 1.03 5.40 -2.38
N ASP A 31 0.45 5.64 -1.20
CA ASP A 31 0.55 4.71 -0.06
C ASP A 31 -0.17 3.40 -0.36
N GLY A 32 0.63 2.34 -0.47
CA GLY A 32 0.19 0.96 -0.64
C GLY A 32 0.11 0.20 0.68
N THR A 33 0.55 0.78 1.80
CA THR A 33 0.69 0.05 3.07
C THR A 33 -0.61 -0.62 3.53
N GLY A 34 -1.75 0.07 3.42
CA GLY A 34 -3.04 -0.53 3.75
C GLY A 34 -3.40 -1.70 2.84
N ALA A 35 -3.22 -1.55 1.52
CA ALA A 35 -3.54 -2.59 0.56
C ALA A 35 -2.63 -3.82 0.70
N PHE A 36 -1.34 -3.61 0.97
CA PHE A 36 -0.38 -4.68 1.18
C PHE A 36 -0.69 -5.51 2.44
N ASP A 37 -1.06 -4.84 3.53
CA ASP A 37 -1.43 -5.47 4.81
C ASP A 37 -2.80 -6.18 4.74
N GLU A 38 -3.80 -5.56 4.07
CA GLU A 38 -5.15 -6.13 3.89
C GLU A 38 -5.13 -7.46 3.11
N VAL A 39 -4.18 -7.65 2.20
CA VAL A 39 -4.00 -8.90 1.45
C VAL A 39 -3.35 -10.00 2.30
N GLY A 40 -2.55 -9.63 3.32
CA GLY A 40 -1.87 -10.61 4.17
C GLY A 40 -0.68 -11.29 3.50
N HIS A 41 0.20 -10.52 2.86
CA HIS A 41 1.39 -11.03 2.18
C HIS A 41 2.33 -11.84 3.11
N SER A 42 3.00 -12.86 2.54
CA SER A 42 3.89 -13.74 3.29
C SER A 42 5.16 -13.04 3.79
N LYS A 43 5.90 -13.68 4.71
CA LYS A 43 7.20 -13.17 5.18
C LYS A 43 8.23 -13.02 4.05
N GLU A 44 8.16 -13.88 3.03
CA GLU A 44 9.01 -13.77 1.85
C GLU A 44 8.67 -12.55 1.01
N ALA A 45 7.39 -12.21 0.83
CA ALA A 45 6.98 -10.98 0.16
C ALA A 45 7.47 -9.73 0.92
N HIS A 46 7.45 -9.75 2.26
CA HIS A 46 8.05 -8.70 3.08
C HIS A 46 9.58 -8.62 2.94
N LYS A 47 10.24 -9.71 2.53
CA LYS A 47 11.68 -9.67 2.23
C LYS A 47 11.90 -9.07 0.85
N GLN A 48 11.13 -9.50 -0.15
CA GLN A 48 11.23 -9.00 -1.53
C GLN A 48 10.98 -7.50 -1.62
N ILE A 49 9.94 -6.98 -0.96
CA ILE A 49 9.68 -5.53 -0.98
C ILE A 49 10.85 -4.74 -0.38
N ARG A 50 11.52 -5.25 0.65
CA ARG A 50 12.71 -4.59 1.25
C ARG A 50 13.89 -4.50 0.27
N GLU A 51 13.99 -5.42 -0.69
CA GLU A 51 15.03 -5.37 -1.74
C GLU A 51 14.74 -4.29 -2.79
N LEU A 52 13.50 -3.80 -2.86
CA LEU A 52 13.06 -2.73 -3.76
C LEU A 52 13.12 -1.34 -3.13
N LEU A 53 13.65 -1.22 -1.90
CA LEU A 53 13.73 0.04 -1.17
C LEU A 53 14.65 1.02 -1.90
N ILE A 54 14.13 2.21 -2.18
CA ILE A 54 14.93 3.33 -2.72
C ILE A 54 15.39 4.22 -1.57
N ASP A 55 14.44 4.75 -0.79
CA ASP A 55 14.71 5.74 0.25
C ASP A 55 13.53 5.85 1.25
N SER A 56 13.70 6.65 2.29
CA SER A 56 12.67 7.03 3.25
C SER A 56 11.99 8.35 2.87
N LEU A 57 10.74 8.55 3.30
CA LEU A 57 10.08 9.84 3.16
C LEU A 57 10.66 10.87 4.15
N ASP A 58 10.77 12.11 3.69
CA ASP A 58 11.00 13.26 4.56
C ASP A 58 9.79 13.51 5.49
N GLU A 59 10.01 14.13 6.65
CA GLU A 59 8.97 14.44 7.65
C GLU A 59 7.74 15.10 7.03
N ALA A 60 7.92 16.10 6.17
CA ALA A 60 6.78 16.80 5.56
C ALA A 60 5.91 15.87 4.68
N SER A 61 6.56 14.92 4.00
CA SER A 61 5.88 13.94 3.15
C SER A 61 5.21 12.85 3.99
N ALA A 62 5.89 12.36 5.03
CA ALA A 62 5.35 11.38 5.97
C ALA A 62 4.11 11.92 6.70
N ASP A 63 4.13 13.18 7.13
CA ASP A 63 2.96 13.87 7.72
C ASP A 63 1.77 13.90 6.76
N THR A 64 2.04 14.20 5.49
CA THR A 64 1.01 14.30 4.44
C THR A 64 0.38 12.93 4.18
N ILE A 65 1.21 11.89 4.05
CA ILE A 65 0.78 10.51 3.85
C ILE A 65 -0.01 10.01 5.08
N THR A 66 0.47 10.29 6.29
CA THR A 66 -0.21 9.92 7.55
C THR A 66 -1.60 10.55 7.63
N LYS A 67 -1.72 11.85 7.33
CA LYS A 67 -3.02 12.55 7.30
C LYS A 67 -3.95 11.94 6.25
N ALA A 68 -3.45 11.65 5.05
CA ALA A 68 -4.23 10.99 3.99
C ALA A 68 -4.71 9.58 4.41
N ARG A 69 -3.84 8.81 5.08
CA ARG A 69 -4.15 7.47 5.58
C ARG A 69 -5.20 7.49 6.69
N LEU A 70 -5.16 8.49 7.57
CA LEU A 70 -6.16 8.72 8.61
C LEU A 70 -7.52 9.17 8.04
N ALA A 71 -7.51 10.03 7.02
CA ALA A 71 -8.71 10.48 6.34
C ALA A 71 -9.45 9.32 5.64
N THR A 72 -8.70 8.45 4.95
CA THR A 72 -9.27 7.28 4.25
C THR A 72 -9.76 6.18 5.20
N ARG A 73 -9.10 5.95 6.35
CA ARG A 73 -9.58 5.02 7.40
C ARG A 73 -10.89 5.46 8.05
N LYS A 74 -11.17 6.76 8.13
CA LYS A 74 -12.47 7.26 8.64
C LYS A 74 -13.64 6.93 7.69
N VAL A 75 -13.39 6.79 6.39
CA VAL A 75 -14.44 6.53 5.39
C VAL A 75 -14.83 5.04 5.33
N LYS A 76 -13.90 4.10 5.56
CA LYS A 76 -14.19 2.64 5.58
C LYS A 76 -15.03 2.17 6.79
N LYS A 77 -15.39 3.05 7.75
CA LYS A 77 -16.30 2.73 8.86
C LYS A 77 -17.77 2.99 8.50
N THR A 78 -18.30 2.26 7.53
CA THR A 78 -19.75 1.98 7.48
C THR A 78 -19.91 0.46 7.44
N PRO A 79 -20.62 -0.17 8.39
CA PRO A 79 -20.97 -1.56 8.22
C PRO A 79 -21.84 -1.64 6.96
N SER A 80 -21.48 -2.54 6.05
CA SER A 80 -22.36 -2.88 4.93
C SER A 80 -23.56 -3.63 5.50
N SER A 81 -24.53 -2.90 6.03
CA SER A 81 -25.84 -3.43 6.41
C SER A 81 -26.79 -3.23 5.23
N VAL A 82 -26.96 -4.29 4.45
CA VAL A 82 -28.14 -4.56 3.61
C VAL A 82 -28.47 -6.03 3.91
N VAL A 83 -29.26 -6.32 4.95
CA VAL A 83 -30.74 -6.44 4.99
C VAL A 83 -31.29 -7.43 3.96
N MET A 84 -31.74 -8.58 4.52
CA MET A 84 -32.82 -9.49 4.10
C MET A 84 -33.46 -9.33 2.72
N LEU A 85 -33.49 -10.43 1.96
CA LEU A 85 -34.69 -11.21 1.61
C LEU A 85 -34.29 -12.61 1.14
#